data_AF-A0A929DFJ7-F1
#
_entry.id   AF-A0A929DFJ7-F1
#
_cell.length_a   1.000
_cell.length_b   1.000
_cell.length_c   1.000
_cell.angle_alpha   90.00
_cell.angle_beta   90.00
_cell.angle_gamma   90.00
#
_symmetry.space_group_name_H-M   'P 1'
#
loop_
_entity.id
_entity.type
_entity.pdbx_description
1 polymer ?
#
loop_
_entity_poly.entity_id
_entity_poly.type
_entity_poly.pdbx_seq_one_letter_code
_entity_poly.pdbx_strand_id
1 'polypeptide(L)'
;MKGSKFLDHVREVIRTNHFSYSTEKTYIIWLYRFIIFHNKEHPKDMGTKEISEFLTYLAVERKVSASTQNQALNALAFVYKKVLKITLDDFDFKHAKIGKRLPVVFSRDEIIIRGGKGNNDRRTLLSRLLIPQLKRQIEKSKIKLEENMLVKEFKGTSISEALERKYPNASKELAWKYISPSRKPAIDPRSGKLKQHCRHESFLQKTVKNAIRNAEITKIVRLYNTALIDTPRAAT
;
A
#
# COMPACT_ATOMS: atom_id res chain seq x y z
N MET A 1 -16.07 5.57 30.49
CA MET A 1 -14.97 6.30 31.16
C MET A 1 -15.34 7.78 31.14
N LYS A 2 -15.55 8.43 32.29
CA LYS A 2 -15.69 9.90 32.36
C LYS A 2 -14.50 10.53 31.62
N GLY A 3 -14.79 11.39 30.65
CA GLY A 3 -13.81 11.92 29.70
C GLY A 3 -12.73 12.73 30.40
N SER A 4 -11.48 12.30 30.30
CA SER A 4 -10.35 13.16 30.66
C SER A 4 -10.37 14.35 29.71
N LYS A 5 -10.49 15.57 30.24
CA LYS A 5 -10.49 16.82 29.46
C LYS A 5 -9.32 16.88 28.47
N PHE A 6 -8.17 16.33 28.85
CA PHE A 6 -7.00 16.23 27.98
C PHE A 6 -7.22 15.28 26.80
N LEU A 7 -7.75 14.08 27.03
CA LEU A 7 -8.02 13.13 25.94
C LEU A 7 -9.10 13.63 24.99
N ASP A 8 -10.10 14.37 25.49
CA ASP A 8 -11.12 14.98 24.65
C ASP A 8 -10.54 16.08 23.77
N HIS A 9 -9.65 16.92 24.30
CA HIS A 9 -8.91 17.89 23.50
C HIS A 9 -8.03 17.22 22.44
N VAL A 10 -7.34 16.12 22.77
CA VAL A 10 -6.56 15.35 21.78
C VAL A 10 -7.45 14.84 20.65
N ARG A 11 -8.65 14.30 20.96
CA ARG A 11 -9.62 13.85 19.93
C ARG A 11 -10.05 15.00 19.02
N GLU A 12 -10.34 16.16 19.60
CA GLU A 12 -10.69 17.36 18.85
C GLU A 12 -9.59 17.75 17.87
N VAL A 13 -8.34 17.83 18.32
CA VAL A 13 -7.19 18.16 17.46
C VAL A 13 -6.99 17.11 16.36
N ILE A 14 -7.16 15.81 16.66
CA ILE A 14 -7.09 14.74 15.64
C ILE A 14 -8.16 14.94 14.56
N ARG A 15 -9.40 15.26 14.96
CA ARG A 15 -10.52 15.48 14.03
C ARG A 15 -10.33 16.74 13.19
N THR A 16 -9.83 17.82 13.77
CA THR A 16 -9.49 19.05 13.06
C THR A 16 -8.38 18.85 12.03
N ASN A 17 -7.48 17.89 12.26
CA ASN A 17 -6.47 17.49 11.28
C ASN A 17 -7.00 16.43 10.26
N HIS A 18 -8.30 16.19 10.22
CA HIS A 18 -8.98 15.27 9.29
C HIS A 18 -8.44 13.83 9.29
N PHE A 19 -7.92 13.36 10.42
CA PHE A 19 -7.54 11.96 10.55
C PHE A 19 -8.77 11.06 10.62
N SER A 20 -8.62 9.81 10.18
CA SER A 20 -9.70 8.83 10.26
C SER A 20 -10.05 8.48 11.70
N TYR A 21 -11.30 8.07 11.93
CA TYR A 21 -11.75 7.59 13.24
C TYR A 21 -10.93 6.40 13.77
N SER A 22 -10.43 5.54 12.88
CA SER A 22 -9.52 4.45 13.26
C SER A 22 -8.17 4.95 13.77
N THR A 23 -7.65 6.05 13.21
CA THR A 23 -6.43 6.72 13.67
C THR A 23 -6.66 7.35 15.04
N GLU A 24 -7.79 8.04 15.23
CA GLU A 24 -8.20 8.58 16.54
C GLU A 24 -8.19 7.50 17.63
N LYS A 25 -8.88 6.38 17.41
CA LYS A 25 -8.90 5.25 18.36
C LYS A 25 -7.50 4.76 18.68
N THR A 26 -6.69 4.53 17.64
CA THR A 26 -5.33 4.00 17.79
C THR A 26 -4.45 4.96 18.60
N TYR A 27 -4.50 6.25 18.29
CA TYR A 27 -3.66 7.26 18.94
C TYR A 27 -4.05 7.45 20.40
N ILE A 28 -5.35 7.51 20.69
CA ILE A 28 -5.84 7.61 22.06
C ILE A 28 -5.44 6.38 22.90
N ILE A 29 -5.48 5.18 22.32
CA ILE A 29 -5.05 3.96 23.01
C ILE A 29 -3.56 4.03 23.35
N TRP A 30 -2.71 4.46 22.41
CA TRP A 30 -1.26 4.58 22.66
C TRP A 30 -0.92 5.65 23.68
N LEU A 31 -1.56 6.82 23.59
CA LEU A 31 -1.40 7.89 24.56
C LEU A 31 -1.84 7.45 25.96
N TYR A 32 -2.97 6.75 26.07
CA TYR A 32 -3.46 6.23 27.34
C TYR A 32 -2.48 5.22 27.96
N ARG A 33 -1.92 4.31 27.14
CA ARG A 33 -0.91 3.34 27.59
C ARG A 33 0.37 4.02 28.06
N PHE A 34 0.80 5.07 27.36
CA PHE A 34 1.96 5.87 27.75
C PHE A 34 1.76 6.56 29.11
N ILE A 35 0.61 7.21 29.31
CA ILE A 35 0.26 7.87 30.57
C ILE A 35 0.21 6.86 31.72
N ILE A 36 -0.36 5.67 31.50
CA ILE A 36 -0.39 4.63 32.54
C ILE A 36 1.00 4.11 32.88
N PHE A 37 1.85 3.91 31.87
CA PHE A 37 3.21 3.42 32.06
C PHE A 37 4.03 4.36 32.96
N HIS A 38 3.83 5.67 32.81
CA HIS A 38 4.46 6.71 33.64
C HIS A 38 3.58 7.14 34.81
N ASN A 39 2.91 6.20 35.47
CA ASN A 39 2.16 6.42 36.71
C ASN A 39 1.11 7.56 36.70
N LYS A 40 0.50 7.82 35.54
CA LYS A 40 -0.47 8.90 35.30
C LYS A 40 0.10 10.31 35.35
N GLU A 41 1.42 10.47 35.16
CA GLU A 41 2.02 11.78 34.93
C GLU A 41 1.46 12.43 33.65
N HIS A 42 1.45 13.77 33.65
CA HIS A 42 0.92 14.51 32.51
C HIS A 42 1.97 14.55 31.39
N PRO A 43 1.63 14.28 30.12
CA PRO A 43 2.57 14.33 28.99
C PRO A 43 3.25 15.68 28.70
N LYS A 44 2.96 16.72 29.49
CA LYS A 44 3.64 18.02 29.40
C LYS A 44 4.93 18.02 30.20
N ASP A 45 4.97 17.23 31.27
CA ASP A 45 6.10 17.13 32.20
C ASP A 45 7.06 16.00 31.78
N MET A 46 6.66 15.21 30.78
CA MET A 46 7.43 14.12 30.19
C MET A 46 8.01 14.57 28.85
N GLY A 47 9.25 14.22 28.55
CA GLY A 47 9.98 14.59 27.34
C GLY A 47 10.45 13.39 26.52
N THR A 48 11.60 13.56 25.87
CA THR A 48 12.18 12.56 24.95
C THR A 48 12.60 11.28 25.67
N LYS A 49 13.07 11.40 26.91
CA LYS A 49 13.53 10.28 27.74
C LYS A 49 12.38 9.30 28.03
N GLU A 50 11.24 9.81 28.49
CA GLU A 50 10.07 9.04 28.87
C GLU A 50 9.44 8.33 27.66
N ILE A 51 9.45 9.00 26.49
CA ILE A 51 9.05 8.38 25.22
C ILE A 51 9.98 7.21 24.88
N SER A 52 11.29 7.39 25.03
CA SER A 52 12.28 6.35 24.72
C SER A 52 12.16 5.14 25.64
N GLU A 53 11.98 5.35 26.94
CA GLU A 53 11.75 4.30 27.92
C GLU A 53 10.48 3.49 27.58
N PHE A 54 9.39 4.17 27.25
CA PHE A 54 8.14 3.50 26.86
C PHE A 54 8.29 2.69 25.58
N LEU A 55 8.94 3.24 24.54
CA LEU A 55 9.15 2.52 23.28
C LEU A 55 10.12 1.32 23.44
N THR A 56 11.08 1.43 24.35
CA THR A 56 12.00 0.34 24.72
C THR A 56 11.25 -0.77 25.47
N TYR A 57 10.41 -0.41 26.44
CA TYR A 57 9.50 -1.34 27.12
C TYR A 57 8.62 -2.11 26.13
N LEU A 58 8.05 -1.42 25.13
CA LEU A 58 7.26 -2.07 24.10
C LEU A 58 8.06 -3.10 23.28
N ALA A 59 9.29 -2.75 22.91
CA ALA A 59 10.13 -3.61 22.09
C ALA A 59 10.70 -4.81 22.85
N VAL A 60 11.20 -4.60 24.07
CA VAL A 60 11.94 -5.62 24.83
C VAL A 60 10.99 -6.48 25.66
N GLU A 61 10.15 -5.86 26.50
CA GLU A 61 9.30 -6.59 27.43
C GLU A 61 8.01 -7.08 26.76
N ARG A 62 7.35 -6.20 25.99
CA ARG A 62 6.10 -6.54 25.31
C ARG A 62 6.32 -7.24 23.96
N LYS A 63 7.56 -7.31 23.48
CA LYS A 63 7.97 -7.97 22.23
C LYS A 63 7.09 -7.58 21.04
N VAL A 64 6.67 -6.32 20.96
CA VAL A 64 5.76 -5.87 19.90
C VAL A 64 6.47 -5.82 18.55
N SER A 65 5.70 -5.96 17.47
CA SER A 65 6.25 -5.81 16.12
C SER A 65 6.77 -4.39 15.86
N ALA A 66 7.72 -4.27 14.93
CA ALA A 66 8.20 -3.00 14.38
C ALA A 66 7.06 -2.02 14.01
N SER A 67 6.02 -2.54 13.34
CA SER A 67 4.88 -1.73 12.91
C SER A 67 4.05 -1.24 14.10
N THR A 68 3.91 -2.06 15.13
CA THR A 68 3.19 -1.72 16.36
C THR A 68 3.93 -0.62 17.13
N GLN A 69 5.25 -0.72 17.27
CA GLN A 69 6.09 0.31 17.88
C GLN A 69 6.01 1.63 17.11
N ASN A 70 6.06 1.57 15.77
CA ASN A 70 5.91 2.77 14.92
C ASN A 70 4.53 3.45 15.09
N GLN A 71 3.46 2.69 15.31
CA GLN A 71 2.15 3.28 15.62
C GLN A 71 2.16 4.04 16.94
N ALA A 72 2.81 3.49 17.98
CA ALA A 72 2.96 4.15 19.27
C ALA A 72 3.80 5.43 19.15
N LEU A 73 4.96 5.37 18.48
CA LEU A 73 5.83 6.52 18.23
C LEU A 73 5.07 7.63 17.48
N ASN A 74 4.38 7.30 16.38
CA ASN A 74 3.64 8.27 15.60
C ASN A 74 2.50 8.93 16.39
N ALA A 75 1.82 8.16 17.25
CA ALA A 75 0.79 8.70 18.13
C ALA A 75 1.38 9.72 19.13
N LEU A 76 2.49 9.37 19.79
CA LEU A 76 3.15 10.26 20.74
C LEU A 76 3.72 11.50 20.05
N ALA A 77 4.47 11.33 18.96
CA ALA A 77 5.01 12.45 18.18
C ALA A 77 3.91 13.41 17.70
N PHE A 78 2.74 12.89 17.29
CA PHE A 78 1.60 13.72 16.96
C PHE A 78 1.11 14.55 18.15
N VAL A 79 0.94 13.94 19.33
CA VAL A 79 0.46 14.64 20.53
C VAL A 79 1.43 15.76 20.93
N TYR A 80 2.73 15.48 21.00
CA TYR A 80 3.73 16.47 21.37
C TYR A 80 3.81 17.61 20.35
N LYS A 81 3.81 17.30 19.05
CA LYS A 81 3.92 18.31 17.99
C LYS A 81 2.65 19.13 17.78
N LYS A 82 1.48 18.50 17.80
CA LYS A 82 0.21 19.12 17.37
C LYS A 82 -0.68 19.55 18.53
N VAL A 83 -0.63 18.85 19.66
CA VAL A 83 -1.46 19.16 20.84
C VAL A 83 -0.67 20.00 21.84
N LEU A 84 0.52 19.56 22.22
CA LEU A 84 1.33 20.24 23.25
C LEU A 84 2.21 21.36 22.69
N LYS A 85 2.48 21.34 21.38
CA LYS A 85 3.38 22.28 20.69
C LYS A 85 4.78 22.35 21.31
N ILE A 86 5.24 21.23 21.87
CA ILE A 86 6.58 21.10 22.44
C ILE A 86 7.52 20.62 21.32
N THR A 87 8.64 21.30 21.14
CA THR A 87 9.73 20.84 20.27
C THR A 87 10.45 19.71 20.98
N LEU A 88 10.34 18.51 20.43
CA LEU A 88 11.12 17.36 20.88
C LEU A 88 12.50 17.46 20.20
N ASP A 89 13.56 17.35 20.99
CA ASP A 89 14.92 17.25 20.45
C ASP A 89 15.07 16.01 19.55
N ASP A 90 16.01 16.08 18.61
CA ASP A 90 16.20 15.07 17.58
C ASP A 90 16.38 13.69 18.21
N PHE A 91 15.45 12.80 17.91
CA PHE A 91 15.42 11.49 18.54
C PHE A 91 16.39 10.54 17.84
N ASP A 92 17.36 10.01 18.58
CA ASP A 92 18.17 8.88 18.11
C ASP A 92 17.41 7.56 18.29
N PHE A 93 16.27 7.42 17.59
CA PHE A 93 15.51 6.17 17.57
C PHE A 93 16.05 5.22 16.52
N LYS A 94 16.44 4.03 16.97
CA LYS A 94 16.62 2.88 16.07
C LYS A 94 15.27 2.48 15.51
N HIS A 95 14.91 3.05 14.35
CA HIS A 95 13.74 2.62 13.60
C HIS A 95 13.78 1.11 13.45
N ALA A 96 12.71 0.45 13.89
CA ALA A 96 12.58 -0.98 13.69
C ALA A 96 12.63 -1.26 12.18
N LYS A 97 13.61 -2.08 11.75
CA LYS A 97 13.87 -2.35 10.33
C LYS A 97 12.56 -2.74 9.64
N ILE A 98 12.19 -1.96 8.62
CA ILE A 98 11.09 -2.33 7.73
C ILE A 98 11.48 -3.66 7.10
N GLY A 99 10.78 -4.73 7.46
CA GLY A 99 10.98 -6.02 6.82
C GLY A 99 10.75 -5.86 5.32
N LYS A 100 11.75 -6.19 4.52
CA LYS A 100 11.66 -6.16 3.06
C LYS A 100 10.59 -7.17 2.65
N ARG A 101 9.37 -6.71 2.32
CA ARG A 101 8.33 -7.57 1.76
C ARG A 101 8.79 -7.97 0.37
N LEU A 102 9.40 -9.15 0.25
CA LEU A 102 9.62 -9.77 -1.04
C LEU A 102 8.23 -10.00 -1.66
N PRO A 103 7.95 -9.51 -2.87
CA PRO A 103 6.69 -9.81 -3.53
C PRO A 103 6.63 -11.31 -3.78
N VAL A 104 5.80 -12.01 -2.99
CA VAL A 104 5.63 -13.45 -3.12
C VAL A 104 4.60 -13.70 -4.21
N VAL A 105 5.06 -13.90 -5.44
CA VAL A 105 4.20 -14.23 -6.58
C VAL A 105 3.94 -15.74 -6.60
N PHE A 106 2.67 -16.15 -6.63
CA PHE A 106 2.24 -17.56 -6.71
C PHE A 106 2.53 -18.44 -5.48
N SER A 107 2.66 -17.89 -4.25
CA SER A 107 2.72 -18.75 -3.03
C SER A 107 1.42 -19.51 -2.75
N ARG A 108 0.31 -18.96 -3.25
CA ARG A 108 -1.00 -19.58 -3.22
C ARG A 108 -1.44 -19.75 -4.67
N ASP A 109 -2.06 -20.89 -4.97
CA ASP A 109 -2.67 -21.19 -6.27
C ASP A 109 -4.00 -20.43 -6.42
N GLU A 110 -3.98 -19.12 -6.14
CA GLU A 110 -5.15 -18.25 -6.15
C GLU A 110 -4.86 -16.97 -6.94
N ILE A 111 -5.89 -16.46 -7.61
CA ILE A 111 -5.91 -15.14 -8.25
C ILE A 111 -7.08 -14.34 -7.70
N ILE A 112 -6.87 -13.03 -7.56
CA ILE A 112 -7.90 -12.10 -7.14
C ILE A 112 -8.35 -11.31 -8.35
N ILE A 113 -9.63 -11.46 -8.71
CA ILE A 113 -10.33 -10.67 -9.70
C ILE A 113 -10.83 -9.43 -8.98
N ARG A 114 -10.22 -8.28 -9.29
CA ARG A 114 -10.62 -6.98 -8.71
C ARG A 114 -11.71 -6.33 -9.56
N GLY A 115 -12.68 -5.69 -8.90
CA GLY A 115 -13.73 -4.92 -9.59
C GLY A 115 -14.63 -5.79 -10.47
N GLY A 116 -15.00 -6.98 -10.00
CA GLY A 116 -15.94 -7.86 -10.70
C GLY A 116 -17.36 -7.28 -10.76
N LYS A 117 -18.31 -8.04 -11.30
CA LYS A 117 -19.73 -7.62 -11.37
C LYS A 117 -20.24 -7.18 -10.00
N GLY A 118 -20.77 -5.96 -9.92
CA GLY A 118 -21.19 -5.32 -8.67
C GLY A 118 -20.07 -4.62 -7.90
N ASN A 119 -18.90 -4.39 -8.52
CA ASN A 119 -17.71 -3.82 -7.88
C ASN A 119 -17.16 -4.67 -6.72
N ASN A 120 -17.42 -5.98 -6.77
CA ASN A 120 -16.96 -6.94 -5.76
C ASN A 120 -15.69 -7.66 -6.21
N ASP A 121 -14.76 -7.80 -5.28
CA ASP A 121 -13.56 -8.58 -5.49
C ASP A 121 -13.85 -10.07 -5.28
N ARG A 122 -13.31 -10.90 -6.17
CA ARG A 122 -13.51 -12.36 -6.12
C ARG A 122 -12.17 -13.06 -6.12
N ARG A 123 -12.03 -14.08 -5.29
CA ARG A 123 -10.88 -14.97 -5.30
C ARG A 123 -11.25 -16.22 -6.08
N THR A 124 -10.39 -16.64 -6.99
CA THR A 124 -10.56 -17.89 -7.74
C THR A 124 -9.24 -18.64 -7.82
N LEU A 125 -9.30 -19.91 -8.20
CA LEU A 125 -8.14 -20.78 -8.30
C LEU A 125 -7.30 -20.42 -9.52
N LEU A 126 -5.97 -20.42 -9.34
CA LEU A 126 -5.01 -20.37 -10.44
C LEU A 126 -4.57 -21.79 -10.76
N SER A 127 -4.77 -22.22 -12.01
CA SER A 127 -4.24 -23.50 -12.45
C SER A 127 -2.71 -23.52 -12.37
N ARG A 128 -2.15 -24.52 -11.69
CA ARG A 128 -0.69 -24.72 -11.57
C ARG A 128 0.01 -24.82 -12.91
N LEU A 129 -0.68 -25.34 -13.93
CA LEU A 129 -0.15 -25.46 -15.30
C LEU A 129 0.19 -24.10 -15.93
N LEU A 130 -0.48 -23.03 -15.51
CA LEU A 130 -0.25 -21.68 -16.04
C LEU A 130 0.91 -20.96 -15.33
N ILE A 131 1.35 -21.43 -14.15
CA ILE A 131 2.38 -20.75 -13.36
C ILE A 131 3.69 -20.57 -14.15
N PRO A 132 4.25 -21.60 -14.82
CA PRO A 132 5.47 -21.41 -15.60
C PRO A 132 5.32 -20.40 -16.74
N GLN A 133 4.17 -20.40 -17.42
CA GLN A 133 3.88 -19.47 -18.51
C GLN A 133 3.74 -18.04 -18.00
N LEU A 134 3.08 -17.86 -16.85
CA LEU A 134 2.93 -16.55 -16.21
C LEU A 134 4.26 -16.02 -15.69
N LYS A 135 5.10 -16.86 -15.07
CA LYS A 135 6.46 -16.47 -14.67
C LYS A 135 7.29 -15.98 -15.86
N ARG A 136 7.25 -16.71 -16.98
CA ARG A 136 7.92 -16.29 -18.23
C ARG A 136 7.37 -14.96 -18.73
N GLN A 137 6.06 -14.75 -18.65
CA GLN A 137 5.44 -13.50 -19.08
C GLN A 137 5.81 -12.31 -18.18
N ILE A 138 5.90 -12.53 -16.87
CA ILE A 138 6.38 -11.53 -15.90
C ILE A 138 7.82 -11.14 -16.22
N GLU A 139 8.69 -12.12 -16.49
CA GLU A 139 10.10 -11.83 -16.83
C GLU A 139 10.20 -11.01 -18.13
N LYS A 140 9.41 -11.34 -19.16
CA LYS A 140 9.33 -10.53 -20.38
C LYS A 140 8.89 -9.09 -20.08
N SER A 141 7.92 -8.91 -19.19
CA SER A 141 7.44 -7.59 -18.79
C SER A 141 8.49 -6.79 -18.01
N LYS A 142 9.28 -7.49 -17.17
CA LYS A 142 10.42 -6.93 -16.43
C LYS A 142 11.53 -6.46 -17.36
N ILE A 143 12.01 -7.31 -18.28
CA ILE A 143 13.00 -6.93 -19.29
C ILE A 143 12.50 -5.71 -20.07
N LYS A 144 11.22 -5.70 -20.46
CA LYS A 144 10.65 -4.56 -21.19
C LYS A 144 10.65 -3.26 -20.37
N LEU A 145 10.40 -3.36 -19.07
CA LEU A 145 10.48 -2.21 -18.17
C LEU A 145 11.92 -1.70 -18.11
N GLU A 146 12.90 -2.58 -17.89
CA GLU A 146 14.32 -2.23 -17.83
C GLU A 146 14.79 -1.55 -19.12
N GLU A 147 14.43 -2.08 -20.29
CA GLU A 147 14.69 -1.46 -21.60
C GLU A 147 14.11 -0.04 -21.69
N ASN A 148 12.84 0.13 -21.33
CA ASN A 148 12.19 1.44 -21.44
C ASN A 148 12.76 2.44 -20.43
N MET A 149 13.27 1.99 -19.28
CA MET A 149 13.91 2.84 -18.28
C MET A 149 15.21 3.47 -18.78
N LEU A 150 15.83 2.93 -19.84
CA LEU A 150 16.98 3.55 -20.51
C LEU A 150 16.58 4.83 -21.28
N VAL A 151 15.30 5.00 -21.61
CA VAL A 151 14.78 6.20 -22.29
C VAL A 151 14.57 7.31 -21.25
N LYS A 152 15.31 8.43 -21.36
CA LYS A 152 15.26 9.56 -20.40
C LYS A 152 13.85 10.11 -20.14
N GLU A 153 13.02 10.11 -21.17
CA GLU A 153 11.64 10.64 -21.12
C GLU A 153 10.64 9.68 -20.45
N PHE A 154 10.97 8.39 -20.34
CA PHE A 154 10.08 7.38 -19.80
C PHE A 154 9.92 7.52 -18.27
N LYS A 155 8.68 7.62 -17.81
CA LYS A 155 8.33 7.85 -16.38
C LYS A 155 7.64 6.64 -15.72
N GLY A 156 7.85 5.44 -16.26
CA GLY A 156 7.36 4.20 -15.68
C GLY A 156 5.98 3.81 -16.17
N THR A 157 5.27 3.01 -15.37
CA THR A 157 3.93 2.49 -15.68
C THR A 157 2.85 3.51 -15.32
N SER A 158 1.79 3.57 -16.12
CA SER A 158 0.63 4.41 -15.84
C SER A 158 -0.14 3.87 -14.64
N ILE A 159 -0.12 4.66 -13.55
CA ILE A 159 -0.85 4.47 -12.30
C ILE A 159 -1.59 5.76 -11.94
N SER A 160 -2.54 5.70 -11.00
CA SER A 160 -3.33 6.88 -10.62
C SER A 160 -2.50 7.93 -9.87
N GLU A 161 -2.86 9.20 -10.01
CA GLU A 161 -2.13 10.30 -9.35
C GLU A 161 -2.11 10.21 -7.83
N ALA A 162 -3.24 9.81 -7.22
CA ALA A 162 -3.32 9.58 -5.78
C ALA A 162 -2.30 8.53 -5.29
N LEU A 163 -2.02 7.54 -6.14
CA LEU A 163 -1.08 6.47 -5.86
C LEU A 163 0.36 6.89 -6.12
N GLU A 164 0.63 7.67 -7.17
CA GLU A 164 1.93 8.30 -7.40
C GLU A 164 2.33 9.22 -6.25
N ARG A 165 1.38 10.00 -5.72
CA ARG A 165 1.60 10.86 -4.56
C ARG A 165 1.95 10.07 -3.31
N LYS A 166 1.27 8.94 -3.08
CA LYS A 166 1.49 8.08 -1.91
C LYS A 166 2.77 7.25 -2.03
N TYR A 167 3.11 6.81 -3.23
CA TYR A 167 4.27 5.96 -3.52
C TYR A 167 5.01 6.49 -4.77
N PRO A 168 5.92 7.46 -4.62
CA PRO A 168 6.57 8.13 -5.75
C PRO A 168 7.36 7.20 -6.71
N ASN A 169 7.87 6.08 -6.19
CA ASN A 169 8.65 5.12 -6.97
C ASN A 169 7.82 3.95 -7.54
N ALA A 170 6.52 3.85 -7.20
CA ALA A 170 5.68 2.73 -7.58
C ALA A 170 5.65 2.49 -9.10
N SER A 171 5.58 3.55 -9.91
CA SER A 171 5.52 3.43 -11.37
C SER A 171 6.75 2.72 -11.99
N LYS A 172 7.89 2.72 -11.29
CA LYS A 172 9.16 2.11 -11.74
C LYS A 172 9.37 0.71 -11.17
N GLU A 173 8.56 0.29 -10.22
CA GLU A 173 8.69 -1.01 -9.58
C GLU A 173 7.96 -2.10 -10.39
N LEU A 174 8.56 -3.30 -10.45
CA LEU A 174 7.97 -4.44 -11.15
C LEU A 174 6.59 -4.82 -10.58
N ALA A 175 6.38 -4.66 -9.27
CA ALA A 175 5.13 -4.99 -8.60
C ALA A 175 3.92 -4.19 -9.11
N TRP A 176 4.15 -3.05 -9.76
CA TRP A 176 3.10 -2.17 -10.29
C TRP A 176 3.02 -2.24 -11.82
N LYS A 177 3.70 -3.22 -12.43
CA LYS A 177 3.75 -3.38 -13.88
C LYS A 177 2.65 -4.31 -14.37
N TYR A 178 2.00 -3.92 -15.46
CA TYR A 178 1.08 -4.80 -16.17
C TYR A 178 1.80 -6.06 -16.68
N ILE A 179 1.21 -7.24 -16.46
CA ILE A 179 1.71 -8.53 -17.02
C ILE A 179 1.71 -8.50 -18.56
N SER A 180 0.75 -7.78 -19.15
CA SER A 180 0.63 -7.56 -20.59
C SER A 180 0.69 -6.07 -20.94
N PRO A 181 1.90 -5.48 -21.01
CA PRO A 181 2.06 -4.08 -21.35
C PRO A 181 1.79 -3.82 -22.85
N SER A 182 1.45 -2.57 -23.19
CA SER A 182 1.34 -2.11 -24.57
C SER A 182 2.67 -2.29 -25.33
N ARG A 183 2.61 -2.35 -26.68
CA ARG A 183 3.81 -2.60 -27.52
C ARG A 183 4.83 -1.47 -27.38
N LYS A 184 4.34 -0.24 -27.27
CA LYS A 184 5.13 0.98 -27.12
C LYS A 184 4.58 1.78 -25.93
N PRO A 185 5.44 2.50 -25.18
CA PRO A 185 5.01 3.56 -24.28
C PRO A 185 4.21 4.62 -25.05
N ALA A 186 3.31 5.30 -24.37
CA ALA A 186 2.53 6.39 -24.92
C ALA A 186 2.46 7.54 -23.91
N ILE A 187 2.13 8.74 -24.39
CA ILE A 187 1.92 9.88 -23.51
C ILE A 187 0.63 9.65 -22.75
N ASP A 188 0.71 9.66 -21.42
CA ASP A 188 -0.47 9.56 -20.57
C ASP A 188 -1.24 10.88 -20.64
N PRO A 189 -2.50 10.89 -21.12
CA PRO A 189 -3.27 12.12 -21.33
C PRO A 189 -3.52 12.90 -20.04
N ARG A 190 -3.43 12.24 -18.87
CA ARG A 190 -3.63 12.91 -17.57
C ARG A 190 -2.38 13.65 -17.11
N SER A 191 -1.23 12.98 -17.22
CA SER A 191 0.02 13.48 -16.63
C SER A 191 0.98 14.12 -17.63
N GLY A 192 0.72 14.01 -18.94
CA GLY A 192 1.59 14.50 -20.02
C GLY A 192 2.93 13.75 -20.12
N LYS A 193 3.13 12.69 -19.34
CA LYS A 193 4.39 11.94 -19.25
C LYS A 193 4.34 10.69 -20.13
N LEU A 194 5.48 10.33 -20.71
CA LEU A 194 5.63 9.07 -21.44
C LEU A 194 5.59 7.89 -20.46
N LYS A 195 4.52 7.11 -20.49
CA LYS A 195 4.29 5.99 -19.57
C LYS A 195 3.94 4.70 -20.32
N GLN A 196 4.13 3.58 -19.65
CA GLN A 196 3.64 2.29 -20.13
C GLN A 196 2.18 2.09 -19.72
N HIS A 197 1.33 1.82 -20.70
CA HIS A 197 -0.07 1.44 -20.46
C HIS A 197 -0.29 -0.07 -20.60
N CYS A 198 -1.44 -0.55 -20.13
CA CYS A 198 -1.91 -1.89 -20.42
C CYS A 198 -2.28 -2.03 -21.91
N ARG A 199 -2.36 -3.27 -22.39
CA ARG A 199 -2.99 -3.54 -23.70
C ARG A 199 -4.45 -3.10 -23.66
N HIS A 200 -4.90 -2.49 -24.75
CA HIS A 200 -6.31 -2.20 -24.94
C HIS A 200 -7.15 -3.48 -24.85
N GLU A 201 -8.34 -3.40 -24.25
CA GLU A 201 -9.21 -4.55 -23.97
C GLU A 201 -9.49 -5.41 -25.22
N SER A 202 -9.67 -4.78 -26.38
CA SER A 202 -9.91 -5.47 -27.65
C SER A 202 -8.82 -6.48 -28.01
N PHE A 203 -7.59 -6.28 -27.56
CA PHE A 203 -6.51 -7.25 -27.73
C PHE A 203 -6.82 -8.55 -26.97
N LEU A 204 -7.19 -8.45 -25.70
CA LEU A 204 -7.51 -9.61 -24.86
C LEU A 204 -8.75 -10.35 -25.38
N GLN A 205 -9.78 -9.61 -25.79
CA GLN A 205 -10.98 -10.19 -26.40
C GLN A 205 -10.64 -10.99 -27.67
N LYS A 206 -9.79 -10.45 -28.55
CA LYS A 206 -9.34 -11.14 -29.77
C LYS A 206 -8.49 -12.37 -29.46
N THR A 207 -7.54 -12.26 -28.54
CA THR A 207 -6.68 -13.39 -28.14
C THR A 207 -7.50 -14.54 -27.56
N VAL A 208 -8.45 -14.24 -26.68
CA VAL A 208 -9.32 -15.27 -26.09
C VAL A 208 -10.24 -15.89 -27.14
N LYS A 209 -10.83 -15.08 -28.03
CA LYS A 209 -11.64 -15.60 -29.14
C LYS A 209 -10.86 -16.57 -30.03
N ASN A 210 -9.61 -16.27 -30.33
CA ASN A 210 -8.73 -17.16 -31.10
C ASN A 210 -8.39 -18.43 -30.31
N ALA A 211 -8.12 -18.32 -29.01
CA ALA A 211 -7.84 -19.49 -28.16
C ALA A 211 -9.05 -20.43 -28.05
N ILE A 212 -10.27 -19.90 -27.91
CA ILE A 212 -11.52 -20.67 -27.91
C ILE A 212 -11.69 -21.46 -29.21
N ARG A 213 -11.44 -20.79 -30.36
CA ARG A 213 -11.53 -21.42 -31.67
C ARG A 213 -10.51 -22.55 -31.82
N ASN A 214 -9.27 -22.33 -31.38
CA ASN A 214 -8.21 -23.35 -31.45
C ASN A 214 -8.42 -24.52 -30.49
N ALA A 215 -9.15 -24.30 -29.39
CA ALA A 215 -9.50 -25.32 -28.42
C ALA A 215 -10.81 -26.06 -28.76
N GLU A 216 -11.41 -25.76 -29.92
CA GLU A 216 -12.66 -26.39 -30.41
C GLU A 216 -13.83 -26.28 -29.42
N ILE A 217 -13.85 -25.23 -28.60
CA ILE A 217 -14.91 -25.01 -27.62
C ILE A 217 -16.14 -24.44 -28.34
N THR A 218 -17.20 -25.24 -28.42
CA THR A 218 -18.45 -24.90 -29.11
C THR A 218 -19.35 -23.96 -28.30
N LYS A 219 -19.14 -23.87 -26.99
CA LYS A 219 -19.91 -22.98 -26.11
C LYS A 219 -19.51 -21.51 -26.32
N ILE A 220 -20.51 -20.63 -26.39
CA ILE A 220 -20.27 -19.19 -26.44
C ILE A 220 -19.61 -18.73 -25.13
N VAL A 221 -18.36 -18.28 -25.23
CA VAL A 221 -17.63 -17.65 -24.12
C VAL A 221 -17.54 -16.15 -24.39
N ARG A 222 -17.95 -15.35 -23.41
CA ARG A 222 -17.87 -13.89 -23.46
C ARG A 222 -16.94 -13.39 -22.36
N LEU A 223 -15.98 -12.55 -22.75
CA LEU A 223 -15.13 -11.84 -21.80
C LEU A 223 -15.89 -10.58 -21.37
N TYR A 224 -16.41 -10.59 -20.16
CA TYR A 224 -17.04 -9.41 -19.55
C TYR A 224 -16.04 -8.75 -18.63
N ASN A 225 -15.48 -7.62 -19.07
CA ASN A 225 -14.55 -6.75 -18.36
C ASN A 225 -13.17 -7.38 -18.06
N THR A 226 -12.12 -6.72 -18.55
CA THR A 226 -10.74 -6.98 -18.16
C THR A 226 -10.53 -6.53 -16.72
N ALA A 227 -10.68 -7.45 -15.76
CA ALA A 227 -10.10 -7.25 -14.44
C ALA A 227 -8.58 -7.10 -14.64
N LEU A 228 -8.08 -5.90 -14.37
CA LEU A 228 -6.65 -5.65 -14.24
C LEU A 228 -6.11 -6.62 -13.19
N ILE A 229 -5.38 -7.64 -13.63
CA ILE A 229 -4.55 -8.44 -12.76
C ILE A 229 -3.42 -7.50 -12.32
N ASP A 230 -3.54 -7.04 -11.06
CA ASP A 230 -2.69 -6.09 -10.35
C ASP A 230 -2.55 -4.68 -10.94
N THR A 231 -3.52 -3.84 -10.58
CA THR A 231 -3.17 -2.51 -10.07
C THR A 231 -3.79 -2.36 -8.69
N PRO A 232 -3.02 -2.12 -7.62
CA PRO A 232 -3.57 -1.82 -6.30
C PRO A 232 -4.44 -0.57 -6.37
N ARG A 233 -5.76 -0.75 -6.38
CA ARG A 233 -6.67 0.34 -6.07
C ARG A 233 -6.52 0.56 -4.57
N ALA A 234 -5.88 1.66 -4.19
CA ALA A 234 -6.07 2.23 -2.87
C ALA A 234 -7.58 2.40 -2.68
N ALA A 235 -8.09 1.78 -1.63
CA ALA A 235 -9.46 1.96 -1.17
C ALA A 235 -9.79 3.47 -1.15
N THR A 236 -10.86 3.82 -1.86
CA THR A 236 -11.76 4.89 -1.40
C THR A 236 -12.39 4.42 -0.09
#